data_AF-A0A317H0Z8-F1
#
_entry.id   AF-A0A317H0Z8-F1
#
_cell.length_a   1.000
_cell.length_b   1.000
_cell.length_c   1.000
_cell.angle_alpha   90.00
_cell.angle_beta   90.00
_cell.angle_gamma   90.00
#
_symmetry.space_group_name_H-M   'P 1'
#
loop_
_entity.id
_entity.type
_entity.pdbx_description
1 polymer ?
#
loop_
_entity_poly.entity_id
_entity_poly.type
_entity_poly.pdbx_seq_one_letter_code
_entity_poly.pdbx_strand_id
1 'polypeptide(L)'
;MTTEEKNNRSKWVHIRLTKTEHEKVKKECSDSTSQSLSAFARKKLLGKPITIKYRDRSLDDFVTEMIFLRHHLESTVQATNQTAIFEVVKEVKSLMSKISDAWSQSSTAEKVLQKH
;
A
#
# COMPACT_ATOMS: atom_id res chain seq x y z
N MET A 1 -29.73 -35.18 2.19
CA MET A 1 -28.42 -34.84 2.78
C MET A 1 -27.40 -34.86 1.64
N THR A 2 -27.07 -33.70 1.07
CA THR A 2 -26.08 -33.57 -0.01
C THR A 2 -24.69 -33.44 0.62
N THR A 3 -23.86 -34.45 0.46
CA THR A 3 -22.46 -34.46 0.89
C THR A 3 -21.68 -33.39 0.13
N GLU A 4 -21.27 -32.34 0.85
CA GLU A 4 -20.29 -31.35 0.42
C GLU A 4 -19.00 -32.08 0.02
N GLU A 5 -18.71 -32.14 -1.29
CA GLU A 5 -17.45 -32.67 -1.79
C GLU A 5 -16.30 -31.79 -1.30
N LYS A 6 -15.48 -32.33 -0.38
CA LYS A 6 -14.24 -31.66 0.06
C LYS A 6 -13.37 -31.40 -1.18
N ASN A 7 -13.25 -30.14 -1.57
CA ASN A 7 -12.39 -29.65 -2.64
C ASN A 7 -10.91 -29.69 -2.23
N ASN A 8 -10.45 -30.90 -1.90
CA ASN A 8 -9.07 -31.17 -1.54
C ASN A 8 -8.23 -31.18 -2.82
N ARG A 9 -7.22 -30.31 -2.85
CA ARG A 9 -6.30 -30.19 -3.98
C ARG A 9 -5.36 -31.39 -3.98
N SER A 10 -5.65 -32.39 -4.81
CA SER A 10 -4.94 -33.68 -4.86
C SER A 10 -3.85 -33.77 -5.93
N LYS A 11 -3.82 -32.83 -6.89
CA LYS A 11 -2.88 -32.87 -8.03
C LYS A 11 -1.74 -31.86 -7.86
N TRP A 12 -0.51 -32.29 -8.13
CA TRP A 12 0.69 -31.47 -8.12
C TRP A 12 1.10 -31.05 -9.54
N VAL A 13 1.56 -29.81 -9.66
CA VAL A 13 2.13 -29.27 -10.90
C VAL A 13 3.58 -28.88 -10.60
N HIS A 14 4.52 -29.61 -11.18
CA HIS A 14 5.95 -29.32 -11.05
C HIS A 14 6.38 -28.46 -12.24
N ILE A 15 7.04 -27.33 -11.95
CA ILE A 15 7.56 -26.40 -12.96
C ILE A 15 9.06 -26.27 -12.71
N ARG A 16 9.87 -26.51 -13.74
CA ARG A 16 11.30 -26.18 -13.70
C ARG A 16 11.46 -24.73 -14.11
N LEU A 17 12.17 -23.98 -13.28
CA LEU A 17 12.51 -22.58 -13.52
C LEU A 17 14.02 -22.44 -13.48
N THR A 18 14.54 -21.58 -14.34
CA THR A 18 15.90 -21.06 -14.20
C THR A 18 15.97 -20.12 -12.99
N LYS A 19 17.18 -19.79 -12.53
CA LYS A 19 17.38 -18.95 -11.35
C LYS A 19 16.74 -17.56 -11.50
N THR A 20 16.87 -16.95 -12.68
CA THR A 20 16.32 -15.63 -13.00
C THR A 20 14.79 -15.63 -13.02
N GLU A 21 14.18 -16.67 -13.60
CA GLU A 21 12.72 -16.85 -13.61
C GLU A 21 12.17 -17.04 -12.21
N HIS A 22 12.85 -17.82 -11.38
CA HIS A 22 12.46 -18.04 -9.99
C HIS A 22 12.52 -16.75 -9.16
N GLU A 23 13.57 -15.94 -9.32
CA GLU A 23 13.70 -14.64 -8.65
C GLU A 23 12.59 -13.67 -9.06
N LYS A 24 12.27 -13.62 -10.37
CA LYS A 24 11.15 -12.80 -10.87
C LYS A 24 9.81 -13.21 -10.28
N VAL A 25 9.49 -14.50 -10.28
CA VAL A 25 8.24 -15.03 -9.71
C VAL A 25 8.18 -14.78 -8.20
N LYS A 26 9.31 -14.92 -7.49
CA LYS A 26 9.38 -14.65 -6.06
C LYS A 26 9.13 -13.17 -5.76
N LYS A 27 9.71 -12.26 -6.55
CA LYS A 27 9.48 -10.81 -6.41
C LYS A 27 8.01 -10.46 -6.64
N GLU A 28 7.44 -10.90 -7.76
CA GLU A 28 6.03 -10.65 -8.06
C GLU A 28 5.08 -11.27 -7.02
N CYS A 29 5.45 -12.42 -6.44
CA CYS A 29 4.70 -13.02 -5.34
C CYS A 29 4.74 -12.14 -4.07
N SER A 30 5.91 -11.61 -3.70
CA SER A 30 6.06 -10.71 -2.55
C SER A 30 5.26 -9.42 -2.71
N ASP A 31 5.20 -8.90 -3.92
CA ASP A 31 4.46 -7.68 -4.26
C ASP A 31 2.94 -7.93 -4.38
N SER A 32 2.50 -9.19 -4.29
CA SER A 32 1.08 -9.55 -4.39
C SER A 32 0.40 -9.70 -3.03
N THR A 33 -0.93 -9.75 -3.05
CA THR A 33 -1.75 -10.12 -1.88
C THR A 33 -1.74 -11.61 -1.54
N SER A 34 -1.06 -12.46 -2.30
CA SER A 34 -1.04 -13.90 -2.02
C SER A 34 -0.05 -14.29 -0.92
N GLN A 35 -0.52 -15.11 0.02
CA GLN A 35 0.23 -15.56 1.20
C GLN A 35 1.29 -16.64 0.87
N SER A 36 1.29 -17.21 -0.34
CA SER A 36 2.26 -18.23 -0.74
C SER A 36 2.51 -18.23 -2.25
N LEU A 37 3.71 -18.67 -2.63
CA LEU A 37 4.12 -18.78 -4.03
C LEU A 37 3.21 -19.74 -4.81
N SER A 38 2.71 -20.80 -4.17
CA SER A 38 1.73 -21.71 -4.77
C SER A 38 0.37 -21.04 -4.99
N ALA A 39 -0.06 -20.15 -4.11
CA ALA A 39 -1.30 -19.39 -4.30
C ALA A 39 -1.15 -18.34 -5.40
N PHE A 40 -0.01 -17.64 -5.45
CA PHE A 40 0.35 -16.72 -6.51
C PHE A 40 0.36 -17.42 -7.88
N ALA A 41 1.16 -18.49 -8.01
CA ALA A 41 1.31 -19.25 -9.24
C ALA A 41 -0.04 -19.83 -9.69
N ARG A 42 -0.87 -20.33 -8.77
CA ARG A 42 -2.22 -20.81 -9.12
C ARG A 42 -3.11 -19.70 -9.66
N LYS A 43 -3.13 -18.52 -9.03
CA LYS A 43 -3.92 -17.39 -9.54
C LYS A 43 -3.44 -16.98 -10.93
N LYS A 44 -2.12 -16.93 -11.13
CA LYS A 44 -1.49 -16.57 -12.41
C LYS A 44 -1.80 -17.58 -13.52
N LEU A 45 -1.67 -18.88 -13.22
CA LEU A 45 -1.95 -19.98 -14.17
C LEU A 45 -3.43 -20.12 -14.51
N LEU A 46 -4.33 -19.81 -13.56
CA LEU A 46 -5.78 -19.88 -13.77
C LEU A 46 -6.40 -18.56 -14.25
N GLY A 47 -5.57 -17.57 -14.62
CA GLY A 47 -6.05 -16.26 -15.10
C GLY A 47 -6.89 -15.49 -14.08
N LYS A 48 -6.79 -15.82 -12.79
CA LYS A 48 -7.55 -15.16 -11.72
C LYS A 48 -6.92 -13.81 -11.42
N PRO A 49 -7.72 -12.77 -11.11
CA PRO A 49 -7.18 -11.45 -10.78
C PRO A 49 -6.22 -11.55 -9.59
N ILE A 50 -4.99 -11.09 -9.81
CA ILE A 50 -3.98 -10.94 -8.76
C ILE A 50 -3.99 -9.48 -8.37
N THR A 51 -4.52 -9.16 -7.19
CA THR A 51 -4.35 -7.84 -6.60
C THR A 51 -2.88 -7.69 -6.21
N ILE A 52 -2.14 -6.95 -7.02
CA ILE A 52 -0.79 -6.49 -6.71
C ILE A 52 -0.96 -5.42 -5.62
N LYS A 53 -0.20 -5.53 -4.53
CA LYS A 53 -0.11 -4.47 -3.54
C LYS A 53 0.71 -3.35 -4.18
N TYR A 54 0.04 -2.40 -4.80
CA TYR A 54 0.69 -1.14 -5.15
C TYR A 54 0.94 -0.40 -3.84
N ARG A 55 2.12 -0.61 -3.26
CA ARG A 55 2.55 0.08 -2.05
C ARG A 55 3.11 1.42 -2.49
N ASP A 56 2.26 2.43 -2.49
CA ASP A 56 2.69 3.80 -2.71
C ASP A 56 3.45 4.26 -1.47
N ARG A 57 4.78 4.25 -1.59
CA ARG A 57 5.68 4.62 -0.50
C ARG A 57 5.39 6.04 -0.01
N SER A 58 4.99 6.95 -0.90
CA SER A 58 4.66 8.32 -0.53
C SER A 58 3.39 8.40 0.33
N LEU A 59 2.40 7.54 0.05
CA LEU A 59 1.16 7.46 0.82
C LEU A 59 1.39 6.80 2.19
N ASP A 60 2.21 5.75 2.24
CA ASP A 60 2.60 5.11 3.50
C ASP A 60 3.41 6.04 4.41
N ASP A 61 4.35 6.79 3.83
CA ASP A 61 5.14 7.79 4.56
C ASP A 61 4.21 8.91 5.08
N PHE A 62 3.25 9.37 4.27
CA PHE A 62 2.23 10.35 4.67
C PHE A 62 1.32 9.85 5.80
N VAL A 63 0.82 8.61 5.71
CA VAL A 63 0.00 7.99 6.77
C VAL A 63 0.79 7.88 8.08
N THR A 64 2.07 7.52 7.98
CA THR A 64 2.97 7.44 9.14
C THR A 64 3.14 8.81 9.80
N GLU A 65 3.39 9.86 9.01
CA GLU A 65 3.48 11.24 9.52
C GLU A 65 2.17 11.70 10.17
N MET A 66 1.00 11.37 9.60
CA MET A 66 -0.29 11.71 10.21
C MET A 66 -0.55 10.98 11.54
N ILE A 67 -0.11 9.73 11.69
CA ILE A 67 -0.22 8.99 12.95
C ILE A 67 0.63 9.65 14.03
N PHE A 68 1.87 10.02 13.70
CA PHE A 68 2.75 10.74 14.62
C PHE A 68 2.14 12.08 15.05
N LEU A 69 1.61 12.84 14.09
CA LEU A 69 0.98 14.12 14.38
C LEU A 69 -0.25 13.97 15.28
N ARG A 70 -1.11 12.98 15.03
CA ARG A 70 -2.27 12.68 15.88
C ARG A 70 -1.83 12.37 17.31
N HIS A 71 -0.82 11.53 17.48
CA HIS A 71 -0.34 11.15 18.81
C HIS A 71 0.23 12.36 19.57
N HIS A 72 0.96 13.22 18.87
CA HIS A 72 1.50 14.46 19.42
C HIS A 72 0.39 15.44 19.83
N LEU A 73 -0.69 15.54 19.04
CA LEU A 73 -1.86 16.34 19.41
C LEU A 73 -2.60 15.76 20.62
N GLU A 74 -2.78 14.43 20.68
CA GLU A 74 -3.44 13.75 21.80
C GLU A 74 -2.68 13.94 23.12
N SER A 75 -1.35 13.81 23.12
CA SER A 75 -0.52 14.06 24.30
C SER A 75 -0.54 15.52 24.75
N THR A 76 -0.71 16.45 23.80
CA THR A 76 -0.74 17.89 24.07
C THR A 76 -2.11 18.36 24.57
N VAL A 77 -3.21 17.79 24.07
CA VAL A 77 -4.57 18.05 24.59
C VAL A 77 -4.69 17.66 26.07
N GLN A 78 -3.93 16.64 26.50
CA GLN A 78 -3.83 16.24 27.90
C GLN A 78 -3.05 17.25 28.77
N ALA A 79 -2.24 18.14 28.17
CA ALA A 79 -1.46 19.18 28.84
C ALA A 79 -2.06 20.58 28.57
N THR A 80 -2.81 21.13 29.53
CA THR A 80 -3.72 22.27 29.39
C THR A 80 -3.10 23.66 29.19
N ASN A 81 -2.14 23.84 28.27
CA ASN A 81 -1.51 25.14 27.97
C ASN A 81 -1.84 25.63 26.54
N GLN A 82 -2.80 26.56 26.41
CA GLN A 82 -3.36 27.10 25.15
C GLN A 82 -2.34 27.73 24.20
N THR A 83 -1.26 28.32 24.71
CA THR A 83 -0.21 28.95 23.90
C THR A 83 0.59 27.93 23.09
N ALA A 84 0.85 26.74 23.64
CA ALA A 84 1.50 25.65 22.92
C ALA A 84 0.58 25.07 21.83
N ILE A 85 -0.73 25.02 22.10
CA ILE A 85 -1.73 24.57 21.12
C ILE A 85 -1.75 25.48 19.89
N PHE A 86 -1.67 26.81 20.08
CA PHE A 86 -1.73 27.77 18.98
C PHE A 86 -0.55 27.64 18.01
N GLU A 87 0.68 27.45 18.52
CA GLU A 87 1.87 27.30 17.68
C GLU A 87 1.85 25.99 16.88
N VAL A 88 1.44 24.89 17.50
CA VAL A 88 1.34 23.59 16.80
C VAL A 88 0.25 23.64 15.73
N VAL A 89 -0.92 24.24 16.01
CA VAL A 89 -1.99 24.39 15.01
C VAL A 89 -1.51 25.22 13.81
N LYS A 90 -0.68 26.23 14.03
CA LYS A 90 -0.08 27.06 12.97
C LYS A 90 0.89 26.27 12.10
N GLU A 91 1.75 25.44 12.71
CA GLU A 91 2.67 24.56 11.97
C GLU A 91 1.92 23.51 11.14
N VAL A 92 0.91 22.86 11.72
CA VAL A 92 0.07 21.89 11.00
C VAL A 92 -0.62 22.54 9.81
N LYS A 93 -1.19 23.73 9.98
CA LYS A 93 -1.84 24.47 8.89
C LYS A 93 -0.86 24.81 7.75
N SER A 94 0.38 25.16 8.10
CA SER A 94 1.46 25.42 7.13
C SER A 94 1.84 24.16 6.34
N LEU A 95 2.03 23.03 7.03
CA LEU A 95 2.34 21.75 6.38
C LEU A 95 1.21 21.28 5.47
N MET A 96 -0.05 21.40 5.91
CA MET A 96 -1.23 21.07 5.09
C MET A 96 -1.32 21.91 3.82
N SER A 97 -0.96 23.21 3.90
CA SER A 97 -0.88 24.07 2.71
C SER A 97 0.18 23.58 1.73
N LYS A 98 1.40 23.27 2.21
CA LYS A 98 2.49 22.78 1.37
C LYS A 98 2.14 21.46 0.69
N ILE A 99 1.45 20.56 1.39
CA ILE A 99 0.97 19.30 0.85
C ILE A 99 -0.08 19.56 -0.24
N SER A 100 -1.07 20.42 0.03
CA SER A 100 -2.08 20.82 -0.97
C SER A 100 -1.45 21.38 -2.25
N ASP A 101 -0.43 22.21 -2.11
CA ASP A 101 0.28 22.82 -3.24
C ASP A 101 1.07 21.76 -4.03
N ALA A 102 1.74 20.83 -3.35
CA ALA A 102 2.47 19.73 -3.98
C ALA A 102 1.55 18.76 -4.73
N TRP A 103 0.40 18.42 -4.15
CA TRP A 103 -0.61 17.57 -4.79
C TRP A 103 -1.22 18.24 -6.03
N SER A 104 -1.44 19.55 -5.98
CA SER A 104 -1.95 20.33 -7.12
C SER A 104 -0.95 20.37 -8.28
N GLN A 105 0.35 20.47 -7.98
CA GLN A 105 1.42 20.44 -8.99
C GLN A 105 1.60 19.06 -9.63
N SER A 106 1.52 17.98 -8.84
CA SER A 106 1.61 16.60 -9.34
C SER A 106 0.45 16.24 -10.28
N SER A 107 -0.79 16.61 -9.93
CA SER A 107 -1.96 16.39 -10.78
C SER A 107 -1.92 17.19 -12.09
N THR A 108 -1.24 18.35 -12.08
CA THR A 108 -1.02 19.14 -13.30
C THR A 108 0.05 18.50 -14.20
N ALA A 109 1.10 17.90 -13.62
CA ALA A 109 2.13 17.18 -14.37
C ALA A 109 1.61 15.90 -15.04
N GLU A 110 0.72 15.14 -14.37
CA GLU A 110 0.10 13.95 -14.94
C GLU A 110 -0.82 14.25 -16.15
N LYS A 111 -1.52 15.40 -16.13
CA LYS A 111 -2.37 15.83 -17.25
C LYS A 111 -1.59 16.28 -18.49
N VAL A 112 -0.33 16.70 -18.33
CA VAL A 112 0.53 17.10 -19.46
C VAL A 112 1.15 15.88 -20.14
N LEU A 113 1.43 14.81 -19.40
CA LEU A 113 2.04 13.58 -19.94
C LEU A 113 1.06 12.67 -20.68
N GLN A 114 -0.26 12.78 -20.48
CA GLN A 114 -1.27 12.01 -21.22
C GLN A 114 -1.74 12.65 -22.54
N LYS A 115 -1.07 13.72 -23.01
CA LYS A 115 -1.47 14.49 -24.22
C LYS A 115 -0.59 14.26 -25.46
N HIS A 116 0.21 13.18 -25.49
CA HIS A 116 0.98 12.76 -26.66
C HIS A 116 0.73 11.29 -27.01
#